data_AF-A0A5S9M4T6-F1
#
_entry.id   AF-A0A5S9M4T6-F1
#
_cell.length_a   1.000
_cell.length_b   1.000
_cell.length_c   1.000
_cell.angle_alpha   90.00
_cell.angle_beta   90.00
_cell.angle_gamma   90.00
#
_symmetry.space_group_name_H-M   'P 1'
#
loop_
_entity.id
_entity.type
_entity.pdbx_description
1 polymer ?
#
loop_
_entity_poly.entity_id
_entity_poly.type
_entity_poly.pdbx_seq_one_letter_code
_entity_poly.pdbx_strand_id
1 'polypeptide(L)' 'MKMDDFEDLIALSQLNMQDFTTSLYSFENRYYLYVDFHEDLSDEQVENKLSILLEYAHESVVSIYRLKEYGQLIIEGECP' A
#
# COMPACT_ATOMS: atom_id res chain seq x y z
N MET A 1 2.69 1.92 -3.86
CA MET A 1 1.63 2.76 -4.46
C MET A 1 1.72 4.18 -3.88
N LYS A 2 1.34 5.20 -4.66
CA LYS A 2 1.29 6.60 -4.23
C LYS A 2 -0.18 7.02 -4.18
N MET A 3 -0.56 7.72 -3.13
CA MET A 3 -1.91 8.24 -2.98
C MET A 3 -1.97 9.73 -3.24
N ASP A 4 -3.10 10.18 -3.76
CA ASP A 4 -3.35 11.60 -4.02
C ASP A 4 -4.12 12.27 -2.88
N ASP A 5 -5.03 11.56 -2.21
CA ASP A 5 -5.75 12.02 -1.02
C ASP A 5 -5.60 11.06 0.18
N PHE A 6 -5.77 11.58 1.39
CA PHE A 6 -5.86 10.79 2.62
C PHE A 6 -7.19 10.03 2.73
N GLU A 7 -8.28 10.51 2.10
CA GLU A 7 -9.56 9.79 2.07
C GLU A 7 -9.43 8.40 1.42
N ASP A 8 -8.58 8.28 0.40
CA ASP A 8 -8.28 7.00 -0.24
C ASP A 8 -7.63 6.00 0.74
N LEU A 9 -6.87 6.49 1.74
CA LEU A 9 -6.29 5.66 2.80
C LEU A 9 -7.39 5.01 3.62
N ILE A 10 -8.39 5.82 3.96
CA ILE A 10 -9.47 5.43 4.85
C ILE A 10 -10.32 4.38 4.14
N ALA A 11 -10.62 4.58 2.86
CA ALA A 11 -11.30 3.58 2.03
C ALA A 11 -10.52 2.27 1.96
N LEU A 12 -9.20 2.33 1.74
CA LEU A 12 -8.33 1.15 1.72
C LEU A 12 -8.27 0.44 3.08
N SER A 13 -8.29 1.17 4.20
CA SER A 13 -8.30 0.59 5.54
C SER A 13 -9.56 -0.23 5.85
N GLN A 14 -10.66 0.03 5.14
CA GLN A 14 -11.92 -0.72 5.28
C GLN A 14 -11.96 -2.00 4.44
N LEU A 15 -11.02 -2.18 3.49
CA LEU A 15 -10.91 -3.44 2.75
C LEU A 15 -10.37 -4.52 3.68
N ASN A 16 -10.89 -5.74 3.54
CA ASN A 16 -10.38 -6.89 4.28
C ASN A 16 -8.89 -7.12 3.98
N MET A 17 -8.04 -6.77 4.95
CA MET A 17 -6.58 -6.91 4.87
C MET A 17 -6.08 -8.32 5.20
N GLN A 18 -6.94 -9.34 5.27
CA GLN A 18 -6.50 -10.72 5.59
C GLN A 18 -5.53 -11.30 4.55
N ASP A 19 -5.58 -10.81 3.32
CA ASP A 19 -4.83 -11.36 2.20
C ASP A 19 -3.53 -10.59 1.92
N PHE A 20 -3.28 -9.46 2.58
CA PHE A 20 -2.06 -8.67 2.40
C PHE A 20 -1.78 -7.78 3.60
N THR A 21 -0.51 -7.58 3.92
CA THR A 21 -0.12 -6.56 4.90
C THR A 21 0.15 -5.24 4.19
N THR A 22 -0.08 -4.14 4.90
CA THR A 22 0.21 -2.80 4.38
C THR A 22 1.16 -2.04 5.31
N SER A 23 1.94 -1.13 4.73
CA SER A 23 2.80 -0.22 5.47
C SER A 23 2.76 1.16 4.83
N LEU A 24 2.53 2.18 5.64
CA LEU A 24 2.40 3.56 5.20
C LEU A 24 3.71 4.31 5.44
N TYR A 25 4.23 4.91 4.38
CA TYR A 25 5.42 5.75 4.40
C TYR A 25 5.06 7.17 3.96
N SER A 26 5.70 8.17 4.56
CA SER A 26 5.70 9.54 4.07
C SER A 26 7.07 9.88 3.50
N PHE A 27 7.09 10.41 2.29
CA PHE A 27 8.31 10.79 1.59
C PHE A 27 8.01 11.99 0.69
N GLU A 28 8.89 12.99 0.67
CA GLU A 28 8.74 14.21 -0.16
C GLU A 28 7.33 14.85 -0.10
N ASN A 29 6.76 14.95 1.11
CA ASN A 29 5.45 15.54 1.35
C ASN A 29 4.28 14.80 0.66
N ARG A 30 4.47 13.51 0.39
CA ARG A 30 3.50 12.59 -0.21
C ARG A 30 3.43 11.29 0.58
N TYR A 31 2.30 10.60 0.48
CA TYR A 31 2.08 9.32 1.15
C TYR A 31 2.22 8.15 0.16
N TYR A 32 2.91 7.12 0.63
CA TYR A 32 3.20 5.91 -0.10
C TYR A 32 2.72 4.70 0.70
N LEU A 33 1.86 3.91 0.07
CA LEU A 33 1.40 2.65 0.63
C LEU A 33 2.21 1.51 0.01
N TYR A 34 2.91 0.77 0.85
CA TYR A 34 3.50 -0.52 0.50
C TYR A 34 2.50 -1.62 0.82
N VAL A 35 2.30 -2.55 -0.12
CA VAL A 35 1.37 -3.67 0.01
C VAL A 35 2.19 -4.93 -0.20
N ASP A 36 2.11 -5.85 0.75
CA ASP A 36 2.80 -7.13 0.72
C ASP A 36 1.75 -8.25 0.74
N PHE A 37 1.59 -8.92 -0.39
CA PHE A 37 0.63 -10.01 -0.55
C PHE A 37 1.14 -11.28 0.11
N HIS A 38 0.26 -12.05 0.74
CA HIS A 38 0.65 -13.35 1.30
C HIS A 38 1.09 -14.29 0.19
N GLU A 39 2.14 -15.07 0.44
CA GLU A 39 2.71 -16.03 -0.53
C GLU A 39 1.73 -17.14 -0.95
N ASP A 40 0.68 -17.36 -0.15
CA ASP A 40 -0.35 -18.36 -0.41
C ASP A 40 -1.35 -17.96 -1.52
N LEU A 41 -1.32 -16.70 -1.97
CA LEU A 41 -2.19 -16.21 -3.04
C LEU A 41 -1.66 -16.62 -4.42
N SER A 42 -2.55 -17.01 -5.31
CA SER A 42 -2.20 -17.20 -6.72
C SER A 42 -1.97 -15.87 -7.44
N ASP A 43 -1.19 -15.90 -8.52
CA ASP A 43 -0.96 -14.72 -9.37
C ASP A 43 -2.27 -14.03 -9.80
N GLU A 44 -3.30 -14.82 -10.15
CA GLU A 44 -4.63 -14.30 -10.50
C GLU A 44 -5.31 -13.58 -9.34
N GLN A 45 -5.18 -14.09 -8.11
CA GLN A 45 -5.74 -13.43 -6.93
C GLN A 45 -5.00 -12.13 -6.61
N VAL A 46 -3.67 -12.13 -6.77
CA VAL A 46 -2.85 -10.93 -6.62
C VAL A 46 -3.24 -9.88 -7.66
N GLU A 47 -3.33 -10.23 -8.94
CA GLU A 47 -3.73 -9.31 -10.00
C GLU A 47 -5.12 -8.71 -9.77
N ASN A 48 -6.10 -9.54 -9.39
CA ASN A 48 -7.46 -9.08 -9.10
C ASN A 48 -7.47 -8.05 -7.94
N LYS A 49 -6.74 -8.32 -6.86
CA LYS A 49 -6.63 -7.40 -5.72
C LYS A 49 -5.86 -6.14 -6.09
N LEU A 50 -4.76 -6.28 -6.81
CA LEU A 50 -3.96 -5.16 -7.29
C LEU A 50 -4.82 -4.21 -8.12
N SER A 51 -5.68 -4.75 -9.00
CA SER A 51 -6.59 -3.93 -9.80
C SER A 51 -7.53 -3.09 -8.93
N ILE A 52 -8.06 -3.65 -7.84
CA ILE A 52 -8.92 -2.92 -6.89
C ILE A 52 -8.12 -1.83 -6.18
N LEU A 53 -6.92 -2.15 -5.68
CA LEU A 53 -6.07 -1.17 -5.00
C LEU A 53 -5.70 0.01 -5.92
N LEU A 54 -5.52 -0.25 -7.21
CA LEU A 54 -5.22 0.75 -8.23
C LEU A 54 -6.39 1.69 -8.55
N GLU A 55 -7.61 1.39 -8.09
CA GLU A 55 -8.74 2.33 -8.15
C GLU A 55 -8.61 3.46 -7.12
N TYR A 56 -7.95 3.18 -5.98
CA TYR A 56 -7.78 4.11 -4.86
C TYR A 56 -6.37 4.73 -4.80
N ALA A 57 -5.40 4.10 -5.45
CA ALA A 57 -4.02 4.56 -5.42
C ALA A 57 -3.36 4.40 -6.79
N HIS A 58 -2.37 5.24 -7.07
CA HIS A 58 -1.61 5.13 -8.31
C HIS A 58 -0.35 4.28 -8.10
N GLU A 59 0.04 3.56 -9.15
CA GLU A 59 1.32 2.88 -9.15
C GLU A 59 2.45 3.92 -8.97
N SER A 60 3.43 3.57 -8.14
CA SER A 60 4.57 4.43 -7.89
C SER A 60 5.83 3.74 -8.32
N VAL A 61 6.68 4.47 -9.05
CA VAL A 61 8.03 4.04 -9.44
C VAL A 61 9.05 4.16 -8.30
N VAL A 62 8.65 4.65 -7.12
CA VAL A 62 9.54 4.73 -5.96
C VAL A 62 9.72 3.33 -5.36
N SER A 63 10.98 2.89 -5.26
CA SER A 63 11.29 1.59 -4.65
C SER A 63 11.08 1.60 -3.14
N ILE A 64 10.69 0.45 -2.59
CA ILE A 64 10.57 0.26 -1.14
C ILE A 64 11.88 0.53 -0.40
N TYR A 65 13.03 0.22 -1.01
CA TYR A 65 14.35 0.53 -0.43
C TYR A 65 14.53 2.03 -0.21
N ARG A 66 14.12 2.86 -1.18
CA ARG A 66 14.23 4.32 -1.07
C ARG A 66 13.30 4.87 0.02
N LEU A 67 12.11 4.30 0.18
CA LEU A 67 11.19 4.64 1.26
C LEU A 67 11.71 4.20 2.64
N LYS A 68 12.37 3.04 2.73
CA LYS A 68 12.98 2.57 3.99
C LYS A 68 14.22 3.37 4.39
N GLU A 69 15.01 3.84 3.41
CA GLU A 69 16.24 4.60 3.68
C GLU A 69 15.98 6.10 3.92
N TYR A 70 15.09 6.70 3.13
CA TYR A 70 14.88 8.16 3.12
C TYR A 70 13.45 8.57 3.46
N GLY A 71 12.51 7.64 3.47
CA GLY A 71 11.14 7.89 3.88
C GLY A 71 10.96 7.76 5.38
N GLN A 72 9.89 8.36 5.86
CA GLN A 72 9.43 8.21 7.23
C GLN A 72 8.33 7.14 7.27
N LEU A 73 8.59 6.04 7.97
CA LEU A 73 7.57 5.06 8.28
C LEU A 73 6.54 5.67 9.25
N ILE A 74 5.27 5.67 8.86
CA ILE A 74 4.16 6.19 9.67
C ILE A 74 3.44 5.03 10.35
N ILE A 75 3.13 3.98 9.59
CA ILE A 75 2.42 2.79 10.08
C ILE A 75 3.14 1.55 9.56
N GLU A 76 3.51 0.67 10.47
CA GLU A 76 4.14 -0.61 10.19
C GLU A 76 3.29 -1.72 10.80
N GLY A 77 2.73 -2.59 9.95
CA GLY A 77 1.92 -3.71 10.38
C GLY A 77 0.49 -3.32 10.75
N GLU A 78 -0.46 -4.13 10.25
CA GLU A 78 -1.91 -4.12 10.47
C GLU A 78 -2.51 -2.78 10.95
N CYS A 79 -3.11 -2.05 10.02
CA CYS A 79 -4.11 -1.06 10.41
C CYS A 79 -5.22 -1.82 11.18
N PRO A 80 -5.46 -1.52 12.46
CA PRO A 80 -6.40 -2.26 13.28
C PRO A 80 -7.86 -2.09 12.82
#